data_AF-M1DTF9-F1
#
_entry.id   AF-M1DTF9-F1
#
_cell.length_a   1.000
_cell.length_b   1.000
_cell.length_c   1.000
_cell.angle_alpha   90.00
_cell.angle_beta   90.00
_cell.angle_gamma   90.00
#
_symmetry.space_group_name_H-M   'P 1'
#
loop_
_entity.id
_entity.type
_entity.pdbx_description
1 polymer ?
#
loop_
_entity_poly.entity_id
_entity_poly.type
_entity_poly.pdbx_seq_one_letter_code
_entity_poly.pdbx_strand_id
1 'polypeptide(L)'
;MGPVMVNVATLVFDNLFFHYVSTIGDSAARIIRKILMQHTGPILGFHLVSETHKLSQSDVDQCIILVSNHGFQKLTLDVANDELYTLPDSLFSCATLTHLKLSRCIVKFPDGTQFRNLVSL
;
A
#
# COMPACT_ATOMS: atom_id res chain seq x y z
N MET A 1 -22.12 26.38 7.32
CA MET A 1 -21.39 25.13 7.63
C MET A 1 -21.76 24.11 6.58
N GLY A 2 -20.89 23.88 5.59
CA GLY A 2 -21.12 22.84 4.58
C GLY A 2 -20.87 21.45 5.17
N PRO A 3 -21.46 20.39 4.60
CA PRO A 3 -21.17 19.03 5.05
C PRO A 3 -19.68 18.75 4.88
N VAL A 4 -19.01 18.38 5.97
CA VAL A 4 -17.65 17.84 5.93
C VAL A 4 -17.76 16.46 5.28
N MET A 5 -17.48 16.37 3.98
CA MET A 5 -17.31 15.08 3.31
C MET A 5 -16.05 14.42 3.84
N VAL A 6 -16.18 13.57 4.86
CA VAL A 6 -15.12 12.65 5.27
C VAL A 6 -15.14 11.49 4.25
N ASN A 7 -14.56 11.70 3.07
CA ASN A 7 -14.45 10.66 2.05
C ASN A 7 -13.31 9.69 2.43
N VAL A 8 -13.54 8.77 3.38
CA VAL A 8 -12.54 7.77 3.78
C VAL A 8 -12.56 6.60 2.79
N ALA A 9 -12.11 6.84 1.56
CA ALA A 9 -11.89 5.75 0.61
C ALA A 9 -10.60 5.00 1.00
N THR A 10 -10.74 3.96 1.83
CA THR A 10 -9.63 3.11 2.27
C THR A 10 -9.79 1.71 1.68
N LEU A 11 -8.74 1.20 1.04
CA LEU A 11 -8.65 -0.20 0.61
C LEU A 11 -7.85 -1.01 1.64
N VAL A 12 -8.43 -2.11 2.08
CA VAL A 12 -7.83 -3.02 3.06
C VAL A 12 -7.72 -4.41 2.45
N PHE A 13 -6.48 -4.89 2.37
CA PHE A 13 -6.14 -6.26 2.00
C PHE A 13 -5.42 -6.88 3.20
N ASP A 14 -6.19 -7.53 4.07
CA ASP A 14 -5.74 -8.11 5.32
C ASP A 14 -5.64 -9.64 5.26
N ASN A 15 -5.27 -10.28 6.37
CA ASN A 15 -5.14 -11.73 6.45
C ASN A 15 -6.41 -12.49 6.02
N LEU A 16 -7.61 -11.91 6.20
CA LEU A 16 -8.87 -12.53 5.76
C LEU A 16 -8.98 -12.51 4.25
N PHE A 17 -8.64 -11.38 3.61
CA PHE A 17 -8.55 -11.30 2.15
C PHE A 17 -7.58 -12.35 1.59
N PHE A 18 -6.37 -12.43 2.14
CA PHE A 18 -5.36 -13.38 1.65
C PHE A 18 -5.78 -14.83 1.86
N HIS A 19 -6.35 -15.15 3.03
CA HIS A 19 -6.91 -16.48 3.29
C HIS A 19 -8.01 -16.82 2.28
N TYR A 20 -8.96 -15.92 2.04
CA TYR A 20 -10.01 -16.11 1.05
C TYR A 20 -9.45 -16.39 -0.35
N VAL A 21 -8.50 -15.58 -0.83
CA VAL A 21 -7.88 -15.77 -2.14
C VAL A 21 -7.17 -17.13 -2.25
N SER A 22 -6.51 -17.56 -1.18
CA SER A 22 -5.89 -18.89 -1.09
C SER A 22 -6.93 -20.01 -1.16
N THR A 23 -8.07 -19.89 -0.47
CA THR A 23 -9.14 -20.90 -0.52
C THR A 23 -9.73 -21.11 -1.91
N ILE A 24 -9.77 -20.05 -2.73
CA ILE A 24 -10.25 -20.13 -4.12
C ILE A 24 -9.13 -20.47 -5.12
N GLY A 25 -7.90 -20.67 -4.64
CA GLY A 25 -6.75 -21.05 -5.46
C GLY A 25 -6.29 -19.98 -6.46
N ASP A 26 -6.53 -18.70 -6.18
CA ASP A 26 -6.16 -17.59 -7.08
C ASP A 26 -4.93 -16.82 -6.57
N SER A 27 -4.40 -15.92 -7.39
CA SER A 27 -3.30 -15.03 -7.07
C SER A 27 -3.80 -13.74 -6.42
N ALA A 28 -3.41 -13.50 -5.17
CA ALA A 28 -3.73 -12.26 -4.46
C ALA A 28 -3.22 -11.03 -5.22
N ALA A 29 -1.98 -11.07 -5.70
CA ALA A 29 -1.42 -10.00 -6.53
C ALA A 29 -2.29 -9.71 -7.77
N ARG A 30 -2.76 -10.75 -8.47
CA ARG A 30 -3.63 -10.62 -9.64
C ARG A 30 -4.96 -9.96 -9.29
N ILE A 31 -5.59 -10.38 -8.20
CA ILE A 31 -6.88 -9.83 -7.75
C ILE A 31 -6.72 -8.37 -7.31
N ILE A 32 -5.72 -8.06 -6.49
CA ILE A 32 -5.44 -6.69 -6.02
C ILE A 32 -5.23 -5.77 -7.22
N ARG A 33 -4.37 -6.16 -8.18
CA ARG A 33 -4.14 -5.37 -9.40
C ARG A 33 -5.43 -5.11 -10.18
N LYS A 34 -6.29 -6.12 -10.34
CA LYS A 34 -7.59 -5.94 -11.02
C LYS A 34 -8.48 -4.94 -10.30
N ILE A 35 -8.58 -5.02 -8.97
CA ILE A 35 -9.34 -4.07 -8.16
C ILE A 35 -8.79 -2.65 -8.34
N LEU A 36 -7.48 -2.47 -8.23
CA LEU A 36 -6.83 -1.17 -8.38
C LEU A 36 -7.02 -0.58 -9.78
N MET A 37 -6.89 -1.37 -10.84
CA MET A 37 -7.10 -0.90 -12.22
C MET A 37 -8.55 -0.51 -12.53
N GLN A 38 -9.52 -1.10 -11.84
CA GLN A 38 -10.95 -0.82 -12.03
C GLN A 38 -11.46 0.29 -11.10
N HIS A 39 -10.69 0.66 -10.09
CA HIS A 39 -11.06 1.70 -9.14
C HIS A 39 -10.95 3.07 -9.81
N THR A 40 -12.02 3.87 -9.75
CA THR A 40 -12.06 5.21 -10.38
C THR A 40 -12.06 6.35 -9.36
N GLY A 41 -12.25 6.05 -8.07
CA GLY A 41 -12.28 7.04 -7.00
C GLY A 41 -10.91 7.39 -6.45
N PRO A 42 -10.84 8.37 -5.51
CA PRO A 42 -9.67 8.53 -4.67
C PRO A 42 -9.45 7.27 -3.82
N ILE A 43 -8.20 7.01 -3.46
CA ILE A 43 -7.82 5.98 -2.47
C ILE A 43 -7.01 6.72 -1.44
N LEU A 44 -7.60 7.14 -0.31
CA LEU A 44 -6.87 7.90 0.71
C LEU A 44 -6.02 7.00 1.62
N GLY A 45 -6.44 5.75 1.80
CA GLY A 45 -5.75 4.77 2.61
C GLY A 45 -5.55 3.45 1.86
N PHE A 46 -4.36 2.87 1.98
CA PHE A 46 -4.05 1.57 1.42
C PHE A 46 -3.34 0.72 2.48
N HIS A 47 -3.96 -0.41 2.82
CA HIS A 47 -3.43 -1.36 3.79
C HIS A 47 -3.20 -2.69 3.08
N LEU A 48 -1.95 -3.13 3.07
CA LEU A 48 -1.54 -4.42 2.52
C LEU A 48 -0.85 -5.20 3.63
N VAL A 49 -1.60 -6.08 4.28
CA VAL A 49 -1.22 -6.79 5.50
C VAL A 49 -1.45 -8.28 5.31
N SER A 50 -0.36 -9.05 5.34
CA SER A 50 -0.36 -10.50 5.20
C SER A 50 0.69 -11.11 6.10
N GLU A 51 0.28 -11.97 7.02
CA GLU A 51 1.19 -12.66 7.94
C GLU A 51 1.82 -13.93 7.35
N THR A 52 1.15 -14.55 6.37
CA THR A 52 1.52 -15.88 5.87
C THR A 52 1.63 -15.96 4.36
N HIS A 53 0.94 -15.09 3.63
CA HIS A 53 0.91 -15.13 2.18
C HIS A 53 1.96 -14.19 1.59
N LYS A 54 2.83 -14.75 0.75
CA LYS A 54 3.94 -14.02 0.16
C LYS A 54 3.49 -13.20 -1.05
N LEU A 55 3.97 -11.97 -1.13
CA LEU A 55 3.97 -11.19 -2.36
C LEU A 55 5.42 -10.90 -2.74
N SER A 56 5.72 -10.99 -4.04
CA SER A 56 7.03 -10.59 -4.52
C SER A 56 7.21 -9.07 -4.39
N GLN A 57 8.45 -8.60 -4.40
CA GLN A 57 8.74 -7.17 -4.36
C GLN A 57 8.05 -6.43 -5.52
N SER A 58 8.07 -7.00 -6.73
CA SER A 58 7.43 -6.40 -7.90
C SER A 58 5.91 -6.37 -7.80
N ASP A 59 5.27 -7.34 -7.13
CA ASP A 59 3.82 -7.31 -6.89
C ASP A 59 3.45 -6.15 -5.96
N VAL A 60 4.20 -5.94 -4.87
CA VAL A 60 3.97 -4.84 -3.93
C VAL A 60 4.26 -3.48 -4.59
N ASP A 61 5.36 -3.36 -5.34
CA ASP A 61 5.72 -2.14 -6.07
C ASP A 61 4.63 -1.73 -7.05
N GLN A 62 4.08 -2.69 -7.82
CA GLN A 62 2.98 -2.43 -8.74
C GLN A 62 1.73 -1.93 -8.02
N CYS A 63 1.41 -2.49 -6.85
CA CYS A 63 0.28 -2.03 -6.05
C CYS A 63 0.48 -0.57 -5.60
N ILE A 64 1.68 -0.23 -5.09
CA ILE A 64 2.00 1.14 -4.66
C ILE A 64 1.93 2.12 -5.83
N ILE A 65 2.47 1.77 -7.00
CA ILE A 65 2.42 2.63 -8.20
C ILE A 65 0.97 2.90 -8.60
N LEU A 66 0.13 1.86 -8.67
CA LEU A 66 -1.27 2.00 -9.03
C LEU A 66 -2.01 2.91 -8.04
N VAL A 67 -1.83 2.68 -6.73
CA VAL A 67 -2.47 3.48 -5.69
C VAL A 67 -1.96 4.92 -5.65
N SER A 68 -0.69 5.16 -5.99
CA SER A 68 -0.09 6.51 -6.12
C SER A 68 -0.86 7.39 -7.09
N ASN A 69 -1.41 6.81 -8.17
CA ASN A 69 -2.20 7.54 -9.14
C ASN A 69 -3.56 8.03 -8.60
N HIS A 70 -3.99 7.53 -7.44
CA HIS A 70 -5.25 7.91 -6.79
C HIS A 70 -5.08 8.89 -5.61
N GLY A 71 -3.86 9.43 -5.41
CA GLY A 71 -3.58 10.47 -4.41
C GLY A 71 -3.63 9.98 -2.96
N PHE A 72 -3.19 8.75 -2.71
CA PHE A 72 -3.20 8.18 -1.35
C PHE A 72 -2.35 8.95 -0.36
N GLN A 73 -2.81 8.93 0.89
CA GLN A 73 -2.23 9.67 1.98
C GLN A 73 -1.71 8.76 3.09
N LYS A 74 -2.30 7.57 3.22
CA LYS A 74 -1.98 6.61 4.28
C LYS A 74 -1.58 5.27 3.68
N LEU A 75 -0.41 4.78 4.07
CA LEU A 75 0.12 3.49 3.62
C LEU A 75 0.45 2.63 4.83
N THR A 76 -0.13 1.44 4.87
CA THR A 76 0.29 0.38 5.80
C THR A 76 0.80 -0.80 4.99
N LEU A 77 2.06 -1.16 5.21
CA LEU A 77 2.68 -2.34 4.62
C LEU A 77 3.13 -3.27 5.74
N ASP A 78 2.60 -4.48 5.72
CA ASP A 78 3.06 -5.56 6.58
C ASP A 78 2.90 -6.89 5.85
N VAL A 79 3.78 -7.17 4.90
CA VAL A 79 3.66 -8.33 4.01
C VAL A 79 4.72 -9.36 4.36
N ALA A 80 4.29 -10.59 4.62
CA ALA A 80 5.17 -11.72 4.78
C ALA A 80 5.90 -11.98 3.46
N ASN A 81 7.21 -12.17 3.53
CA ASN A 81 8.02 -12.52 2.38
C ASN A 81 9.30 -13.21 2.88
N ASP A 82 10.00 -13.92 1.99
CA ASP A 82 11.28 -14.56 2.33
C ASP A 82 12.36 -13.54 2.68
N GLU A 83 12.27 -12.36 2.08
CA GLU A 83 13.14 -11.21 2.34
C GLU A 83 12.31 -10.00 2.76
N LEU A 84 12.90 -9.10 3.55
CA LEU A 84 12.26 -7.84 3.92
C LEU A 84 11.98 -7.00 2.67
N TYR A 85 10.79 -6.40 2.60
CA TYR A 85 10.42 -5.54 1.47
C TYR A 85 11.25 -4.25 1.50
N THR A 86 12.00 -3.96 0.43
CA THR A 86 12.69 -2.66 0.32
C THR A 86 11.71 -1.62 -0.23
N LEU A 87 11.53 -0.53 0.50
CA LEU A 87 10.67 0.57 0.05
C LEU A 87 11.22 1.20 -1.24
N PRO A 88 10.37 1.49 -2.23
CA PRO A 88 10.78 2.18 -3.44
C PRO A 88 11.02 3.67 -3.16
N ASP A 89 12.06 4.22 -3.78
CA ASP A 89 12.46 5.62 -3.58
C ASP A 89 11.36 6.63 -3.97
N SER A 90 10.44 6.22 -4.85
CA SER A 90 9.29 7.02 -5.27
C SER A 90 8.35 7.39 -4.11
N LEU A 91 8.35 6.64 -3.00
CA LEU A 91 7.57 6.99 -1.82
C LEU A 91 8.10 8.25 -1.13
N PHE A 92 9.41 8.54 -1.18
CA PHE A 92 9.98 9.74 -0.56
C PHE A 92 9.58 11.02 -1.31
N SER A 93 9.29 10.92 -2.61
CA SER A 93 8.84 12.03 -3.44
C SER A 93 7.31 12.16 -3.53
N CYS A 94 6.55 11.20 -2.99
CA CYS A 94 5.10 11.20 -2.99
C CYS A 94 4.55 12.34 -2.11
N ALA A 95 4.09 13.43 -2.74
CA ALA A 95 3.65 14.62 -2.03
C ALA A 95 2.33 14.43 -1.26
N THR A 96 1.52 13.43 -1.59
CA THR A 96 0.25 13.17 -0.89
C THR A 96 0.43 12.31 0.35
N LEU A 97 1.54 11.58 0.46
CA LEU A 97 1.81 10.65 1.55
C LEU A 97 2.07 11.39 2.87
N THR A 98 1.22 11.15 3.86
CA THR A 98 1.27 11.80 5.19
C THR A 98 1.40 10.79 6.32
N HIS A 99 0.98 9.55 6.14
CA HIS A 99 1.06 8.52 7.18
C HIS A 99 1.66 7.23 6.60
N LEU A 100 2.70 6.73 7.25
CA LEU A 100 3.29 5.44 6.98
C LEU A 100 3.14 4.57 8.21
N LYS A 101 2.90 3.28 7.99
CA LYS A 101 3.06 2.22 8.98
C LYS A 101 3.74 1.06 8.30
N LEU A 102 4.95 0.75 8.72
CA LEU A 102 5.80 -0.23 8.07
C LEU A 102 6.12 -1.37 9.03
N SER A 103 6.04 -2.59 8.53
CA SER A 103 6.45 -3.81 9.23
C SER A 103 7.03 -4.76 8.20
N ARG A 104 8.07 -5.51 8.58
CA ARG A 104 8.85 -6.37 7.67
C ARG A 104 9.41 -5.62 6.43
N CYS A 105 9.76 -4.35 6.59
CA CYS A 105 10.29 -3.48 5.54
C CYS A 105 11.71 -3.00 5.84
N ILE A 106 12.50 -2.80 4.79
CA ILE A 106 13.79 -2.08 4.82
C ILE A 106 13.55 -0.70 4.20
N VAL A 107 13.88 0.34 4.95
CA VAL A 107 13.91 1.72 4.44
C VAL A 107 15.37 2.07 4.17
N LYS A 108 15.72 2.22 2.89
CA LYS A 108 17.01 2.79 2.48
C LYS A 108 16.77 4.25 2.14
N PHE A 109 17.36 5.16 2.90
CA PHE A 109 17.29 6.58 2.60
C PHE A 109 18.44 6.91 1.63
N PRO A 110 18.17 7.24 0.36
CA PRO A 110 19.18 7.88 -0.46
C PRO A 110 19.64 9.20 0.18
N ASP A 111 20.91 9.56 -0.01
CA ASP A 111 21.52 10.71 0.67
C ASP A 111 20.69 11.98 0.52
N GLY A 112 20.29 12.57 1.65
CA GLY A 112 19.51 13.81 1.70
C GLY A 112 18.02 13.66 1.36
N THR A 113 17.49 12.44 1.20
CA THR A 113 16.06 12.22 1.00
C THR A 113 15.32 12.06 2.33
N GLN A 114 14.15 12.70 2.39
CA GLN A 114 13.20 12.59 3.49
C GLN A 114 11.79 12.56 2.91
N PHE A 115 10.85 11.98 3.65
CA PHE A 115 9.44 12.10 3.29
C PHE A 115 9.00 13.56 3.43
N ARG A 116 8.55 14.17 2.33
CA ARG A 116 8.29 15.62 2.27
C ARG A 116 7.15 16.08 3.19
N ASN A 117 6.09 15.28 3.30
CA ASN A 117 4.84 15.67 3.97
C ASN A 117 4.41 14.68 5.07
N LEU A 118 5.34 13.88 5.58
CA LEU A 118 5.03 12.85 6.56
C LEU A 118 4.69 13.46 7.92
N VAL A 119 3.51 13.12 8.41
CA VAL A 119 2.99 13.49 9.72
C VAL A 119 3.24 12.38 10.73
N SER A 120 3.15 11.12 10.30
CA SER A 120 3.34 9.95 11.16
C SER A 120 4.07 8.83 10.43
N LEU A 121 4.98 8.16 11.14
CA LEU A 121 5.71 6.95 10.74
C LEU A 121 5.48 5.82 11.74
#